data_AF-A0A0Q8RNC1-F1
#
_entry.id   AF-A0A0Q8RNC1-F1
#
_cell.length_a   1.000
_cell.length_b   1.000
_cell.length_c   1.000
_cell.angle_alpha   90.00
_cell.angle_beta   90.00
_cell.angle_gamma   90.00
#
_symmetry.space_group_name_H-M   'P 1'
#
loop_
_entity.id
_entity.type
_entity.pdbx_description
1 polymer ?
#
loop_
_entity_poly.entity_id
_entity_poly.type
_entity_poly.pdbx_seq_one_letter_code
_entity_poly.pdbx_strand_id
1 'polypeptide(L)'
;MKKLLIGLATTSALALAACQSPAADKVEDQAEAKADAIDDQADALPDGPAKEALEQKADVVEEKGEEKANAMDDNGEIAPSETGVGDTQKK
;
A
#
# COMPACT_ATOMS: atom_id res chain seq x y z
N MET A 1 -22.72 -4.41 18.22
CA MET A 1 -23.29 -3.92 16.94
C MET A 1 -22.19 -4.02 15.92
N LYS A 2 -22.37 -4.81 14.85
CA LYS A 2 -21.42 -4.91 13.75
C LYS A 2 -21.49 -3.62 12.93
N LYS A 3 -20.43 -2.83 12.93
CA LYS A 3 -20.21 -1.72 11.99
C LYS A 3 -18.98 -2.16 11.20
N LEU A 4 -19.08 -2.90 10.09
CA LEU A 4 -19.39 -2.38 8.76
C LEU A 4 -18.90 -0.94 8.56
N LEU A 5 -17.58 -0.74 8.67
CA LEU A 5 -16.92 0.32 7.92
C LEU A 5 -16.65 -0.24 6.53
N ILE A 6 -17.67 -0.07 5.69
CA ILE A 6 -17.65 -0.34 4.26
C ILE A 6 -16.53 0.52 3.67
N GLY A 7 -15.69 -0.14 2.89
CA GLY A 7 -14.51 0.42 2.28
C GLY A 7 -14.79 1.63 1.41
N LEU A 8 -13.78 2.49 1.37
CA LEU A 8 -13.50 3.30 0.21
C LEU A 8 -12.01 3.13 -0.09
N ALA A 9 -11.60 1.89 -0.38
CA ALA A 9 -10.44 1.68 -1.21
C ALA A 9 -10.81 2.25 -2.59
N THR A 10 -10.53 3.53 -2.80
CA THR A 10 -10.45 4.12 -4.14
C THR A 10 -9.24 3.52 -4.82
N THR A 11 -9.41 2.27 -5.24
CA THR A 11 -8.53 1.53 -6.14
C THR A 11 -8.64 2.15 -7.53
N SER A 12 -8.18 3.39 -7.67
CA SER A 12 -8.03 4.02 -8.99
C SER A 12 -6.69 3.66 -9.63
N ALA A 13 -5.80 2.95 -8.92
CA ALA A 13 -4.50 2.50 -9.42
C ALA A 13 -4.49 1.05 -9.93
N LEU A 14 -5.56 0.25 -9.73
CA LEU A 14 -5.58 -1.15 -10.17
C LEU A 14 -5.68 -1.36 -11.69
N ALA A 15 -5.67 -0.30 -12.50
CA ALA A 15 -5.52 -0.44 -13.94
C ALA A 15 -4.07 -0.74 -14.38
N LEU A 16 -3.07 -0.62 -13.49
CA LEU A 16 -1.66 -0.95 -13.79
C LEU A 16 -1.20 -2.33 -13.29
N ALA A 17 -2.03 -3.09 -12.56
CA ALA A 17 -1.68 -4.44 -12.11
C ALA A 17 -1.46 -5.45 -13.25
N ALA A 18 -1.78 -5.09 -14.50
CA ALA A 18 -1.49 -5.88 -15.68
C ALA A 18 -0.18 -5.48 -16.41
N CYS A 19 0.53 -4.45 -15.93
CA CYS A 19 1.82 -4.00 -16.46
C CYS A 19 3.01 -4.26 -15.53
N GLN A 20 2.76 -4.57 -14.26
CA GLN A 20 3.79 -4.77 -13.24
C GLN A 20 4.72 -5.96 -13.58
N SER A 21 6.03 -5.75 -13.49
CA SER A 21 7.01 -6.81 -13.77
C SER A 21 6.98 -7.91 -12.70
N PRO A 22 7.30 -9.18 -13.04
CA PRO A 22 7.31 -10.28 -12.05
C PRO A 22 8.24 -10.08 -10.85
N ALA A 23 9.23 -9.17 -10.98
CA ALA A 23 10.12 -8.83 -9.88
C ALA A 23 9.47 -7.84 -8.91
N ALA A 24 8.69 -6.90 -9.43
CA ALA A 24 7.92 -5.95 -8.65
C ALA A 24 6.73 -6.63 -7.94
N ASP A 25 6.01 -7.52 -8.63
CA ASP A 25 4.98 -8.38 -8.02
C ASP A 25 5.52 -9.12 -6.79
N LYS A 26 6.70 -9.72 -6.92
CA LYS A 26 7.32 -10.46 -5.82
C LYS A 26 7.68 -9.57 -4.62
N VAL A 27 7.94 -8.28 -4.84
CA VAL A 27 8.23 -7.34 -3.76
C VAL A 27 6.95 -6.91 -3.05
N GLU A 28 5.89 -6.67 -3.82
CA GLU A 28 4.54 -6.40 -3.32
C GLU A 28 4.02 -7.58 -2.49
N ASP A 29 4.01 -8.79 -3.05
CA ASP A 29 3.62 -10.03 -2.37
C ASP A 29 4.37 -10.24 -1.03
N GLN A 30 5.66 -9.89 -1.00
CA GLN A 30 6.49 -10.03 0.21
C GLN A 30 6.19 -8.97 1.26
N ALA A 31 5.71 -7.80 0.85
CA ALA A 31 5.30 -6.74 1.75
C ALA A 31 3.90 -7.04 2.30
N GLU A 32 2.96 -7.42 1.44
CA GLU A 32 1.61 -7.86 1.83
C GLU A 32 1.69 -9.01 2.84
N ALA A 33 2.43 -10.07 2.54
CA ALA A 33 2.58 -11.20 3.48
C ALA A 33 3.20 -10.82 4.84
N LYS A 34 3.95 -9.72 4.92
CA LYS A 34 4.49 -9.19 6.19
C LYS A 34 3.50 -8.29 6.90
N ALA A 35 2.75 -7.47 6.15
CA ALA A 35 1.68 -6.64 6.67
C ALA A 35 0.60 -7.55 7.28
N ASP A 36 0.16 -8.57 6.56
CA ASP A 36 -0.77 -9.61 7.04
C ASP A 36 -0.30 -10.23 8.36
N ALA A 37 0.97 -10.61 8.46
CA ALA A 37 1.51 -11.21 9.67
C ALA A 37 1.55 -10.24 10.86
N ILE A 38 1.58 -8.93 10.61
CA ILE A 38 1.51 -7.88 11.64
C ILE A 38 0.05 -7.63 12.03
N ASP A 39 -0.87 -7.62 11.06
CA ASP A 39 -2.30 -7.51 11.30
C ASP A 39 -2.85 -8.70 12.10
N ASP A 40 -2.43 -9.92 11.77
CA ASP A 40 -2.74 -11.12 12.57
C ASP A 40 -2.29 -10.98 14.04
N GLN A 41 -1.17 -10.27 14.28
CA GLN A 41 -0.71 -9.96 15.64
C GLN A 41 -1.56 -8.86 16.28
N ALA A 42 -1.99 -7.85 15.52
CA ALA A 42 -2.86 -6.78 15.97
C ALA A 42 -4.24 -7.33 16.37
N ASP A 43 -4.78 -8.27 15.59
CA ASP A 43 -6.07 -8.93 15.84
C ASP A 43 -6.09 -9.80 17.10
N ALA A 44 -4.92 -10.29 17.52
CA ALA A 44 -4.77 -11.01 18.79
C ALA A 44 -4.81 -10.07 20.01
N LEU A 45 -4.71 -8.75 19.81
CA LEU A 45 -4.74 -7.76 20.89
C LEU A 45 -6.17 -7.22 21.12
N PRO A 46 -6.50 -6.86 22.37
CA PRO A 46 -7.70 -6.07 22.63
C PRO A 46 -7.58 -4.68 21.98
N ASP A 47 -8.72 -4.11 21.62
CA ASP A 47 -8.77 -2.77 21.03
C ASP A 47 -8.08 -1.74 21.93
N GLY A 48 -7.22 -0.91 21.32
CA GLY A 48 -6.49 0.14 22.02
C GLY A 48 -5.20 0.54 21.30
N PRO A 49 -4.38 1.40 21.93
CA PRO A 49 -3.22 2.02 21.27
C PRO A 49 -2.16 1.01 20.79
N ALA A 50 -2.07 -0.16 21.43
CA ALA A 50 -1.14 -1.20 21.03
C ALA A 50 -1.58 -1.91 19.74
N LYS A 51 -2.89 -2.10 19.55
CA LYS A 51 -3.46 -2.64 18.32
C LYS A 51 -3.32 -1.63 17.18
N GLU A 52 -3.73 -0.37 17.41
CA GLU A 52 -3.57 0.71 16.42
C GLU A 52 -2.11 0.88 15.99
N ALA A 53 -1.13 0.75 16.90
CA ALA A 53 0.29 0.86 16.55
C ALA A 53 0.79 -0.31 15.68
N LEU A 54 0.18 -1.49 15.78
CA LEU A 54 0.50 -2.62 14.92
C LEU A 54 -0.19 -2.50 13.56
N GLU A 55 -1.46 -2.13 13.52
CA GLU A 55 -2.19 -1.84 12.27
C GLU A 55 -1.47 -0.76 11.45
N GLN A 56 -1.11 0.37 12.08
CA GLN A 56 -0.31 1.42 11.43
C GLN A 56 1.05 0.93 10.92
N LYS A 57 1.61 -0.10 11.56
CA LYS A 57 2.88 -0.67 11.12
C LYS A 57 2.68 -1.61 9.93
N ALA A 58 1.56 -2.34 9.86
CA ALA A 58 1.18 -3.12 8.70
C ALA A 58 0.99 -2.20 7.49
N ASP A 59 0.23 -1.11 7.64
CA ASP A 59 0.02 -0.08 6.61
C ASP A 59 1.35 0.45 6.04
N VAL A 60 2.29 0.84 6.91
CA VAL A 60 3.59 1.36 6.49
C VAL A 60 4.45 0.31 5.78
N VAL A 61 4.25 -0.98 6.08
CA VAL A 61 4.99 -2.07 5.42
C VAL A 61 4.42 -2.32 4.02
N GLU A 62 3.09 -2.31 3.88
CA GLU A 62 2.39 -2.44 2.61
C GLU A 62 2.73 -1.25 1.69
N GLU A 63 2.57 -0.01 2.16
CA GLU A 63 2.87 1.21 1.40
C GLU A 63 4.31 1.22 0.87
N LYS A 64 5.29 0.87 1.71
CA LYS A 64 6.71 0.77 1.28
C LYS A 64 6.96 -0.37 0.31
N GLY A 65 6.15 -1.42 0.37
CA GLY A 65 6.17 -2.53 -0.58
C GLY A 65 5.73 -2.07 -1.96
N GLU A 66 4.57 -1.41 -2.01
CA GLU A 66 4.00 -0.83 -3.21
C GLU A 66 4.91 0.25 -3.82
N GLU A 67 5.38 1.23 -3.05
CA GLU A 67 6.32 2.26 -3.52
C GLU A 67 7.56 1.64 -4.17
N LYS A 68 8.07 0.56 -3.56
CA LYS A 68 9.25 -0.14 -4.06
C LYS A 68 8.94 -0.98 -5.30
N ALA A 69 7.80 -1.63 -5.35
CA ALA A 69 7.33 -2.39 -6.50
C ALA A 69 7.12 -1.44 -7.69
N ASN A 70 6.44 -0.31 -7.48
CA ASN A 70 6.25 0.76 -8.46
C ASN A 70 7.59 1.31 -8.97
N ALA A 71 8.54 1.61 -8.07
CA ALA A 71 9.88 2.07 -8.47
C ALA A 71 10.65 1.04 -9.32
N MET A 72 10.37 -0.26 -9.15
CA MET A 72 10.96 -1.33 -9.96
C MET A 72 10.30 -1.46 -11.33
N ASP A 73 8.99 -1.23 -11.42
CA ASP A 73 8.25 -1.35 -12.67
C ASP A 73 8.43 -0.12 -13.57
N ASP A 74 8.49 1.06 -12.97
CA ASP A 74 8.73 2.34 -13.64
C ASP A 74 10.15 2.47 -14.23
N ASN A 75 10.99 1.44 -14.13
CA ASN A 75 12.37 1.44 -14.65
C ASN A 75 13.22 2.63 -14.09
N GLY A 76 12.83 3.19 -12.94
CA GLY A 76 13.43 4.36 -12.32
C GLY A 76 12.79 5.73 -12.65
N GLU A 77 11.71 5.81 -13.44
CA GLU A 77 10.93 7.04 -13.62
C GLU A 77 9.80 7.11 -12.57
N ILE A 78 10.04 7.76 -11.44
CA ILE A 78 8.98 8.07 -10.45
C ILE A 78 7.74 8.55 -11.21
N ALA A 79 6.65 7.77 -11.21
CA ALA A 79 5.40 8.18 -11.81
C ALA A 79 5.03 9.58 -11.27
N PRO A 80 4.88 10.61 -12.12
CA PRO A 80 4.70 12.00 -11.68
C PRO A 80 3.40 12.25 -10.91
N SER A 81 2.54 11.24 -10.77
CA SER A 81 1.28 11.33 -10.05
C SER A 81 1.41 11.24 -8.52
N GLU A 82 2.53 10.73 -7.98
CA GLU A 82 2.70 10.59 -6.51
C GLU A 82 3.44 11.78 -5.84
N THR A 83 3.96 12.73 -6.61
CA THR A 83 4.63 13.92 -6.04
C THR A 83 3.72 15.12 -5.79
N GLY A 84 2.40 15.01 -6.04
CA GLY A 84 1.47 16.09 -5.71
C GLY A 84 1.77 17.43 -6.40
N VAL A 85 2.50 17.44 -7.53
CA VAL A 85 2.67 18.61 -8.39
C VAL A 85 1.95 18.37 -9.70
N GLY A 86 0.62 18.49 -9.63
CA GLY A 86 -0.24 18.43 -10.81
C GLY A 86 0.22 19.40 -11.89
N ASP A 87 0.09 18.93 -13.13
CA ASP A 87 0.19 19.62 -14.43
C ASP A 87 -0.55 20.97 -14.53
N THR A 88 -0.19 21.97 -13.74
CA THR A 88 -0.86 23.30 -13.76
C THR A 88 0.09 24.49 -13.87
N GLN A 89 1.33 24.29 -14.33
CA GLN A 89 2.21 25.40 -14.73
C GLN A 89 2.68 25.28 -16.18
N LYS A 90 1.73 25.25 -17.12
CA LYS A 90 1.97 25.83 -18.47
C LYS A 90 0.72 26.54 -18.97
N LYS A 91 0.63 27.82 -18.65
CA LYS A 91 0.36 28.86 -19.66
C LYS A 91 0.83 30.22 -19.19
#